data_AF-A0A560Z019-F1
#
_entry.id   AF-A0A560Z019-F1
#
_cell.length_a   1.000
_cell.length_b   1.000
_cell.length_c   1.000
_cell.angle_alpha   90.00
_cell.angle_beta   90.00
_cell.angle_gamma   90.00
#
_symmetry.space_group_name_H-M   'P 1'
#
loop_
_entity.id
_entity.type
_entity.pdbx_description
1 polymer ?
#
loop_
_entity_poly.entity_id
_entity_poly.type
_entity_poly.pdbx_seq_one_letter_code
_entity_poly.pdbx_strand_id
1 'polypeptide(L)'
;MIRLVFLYLLSSLFFVHASETLVVQSKGCVMEVKDSPGISFFKTDDGISFAKYKYKDGRSQNIQMSCAAMSFTDAVATGFVQEADGLKIGTGMQPLSKASHISGTNWSGWEGIYYSNSYCFNAVFEAGRDHVFMIDKCGNEEDIKALRKRMLLLLKGSKTYHVESGDE
;
A
#
# COMPACT_ATOMS: atom_id res chain seq x y z
N MET A 1 1.30 53.41 -30.91
CA MET A 1 1.31 53.11 -29.47
C MET A 1 1.09 51.62 -29.29
N ILE A 2 2.20 50.88 -29.22
CA ILE A 2 2.26 49.46 -28.91
C ILE A 2 2.62 49.39 -27.43
N ARG A 3 1.70 48.90 -26.59
CA ARG A 3 1.90 48.43 -25.20
C ARG A 3 0.51 48.35 -24.57
N LEU A 4 -0.05 47.14 -24.46
CA LEU A 4 -1.07 46.71 -23.47
C LEU A 4 -1.73 45.39 -23.88
N VAL A 5 -0.97 44.38 -24.33
CA VAL A 5 -1.55 43.06 -24.69
C VAL A 5 -0.90 41.89 -23.92
N PHE A 6 0.10 42.11 -23.07
CA PHE A 6 0.92 41.01 -22.54
C PHE A 6 0.71 40.62 -21.07
N LEU A 7 -0.32 41.11 -20.38
CA LEU A 7 -0.50 40.85 -18.93
C LEU A 7 -1.75 40.05 -18.55
N TYR A 8 -2.59 39.65 -19.50
CA TYR A 8 -3.78 38.82 -19.22
C TYR A 8 -3.65 37.35 -19.66
N LEU A 9 -2.48 36.92 -20.17
CA LEU A 9 -2.25 35.57 -20.68
C LEU A 9 -1.41 34.67 -19.75
N LEU A 10 -1.02 35.17 -18.57
CA LEU A 10 -0.21 34.41 -17.61
C LEU A 10 -0.97 33.94 -16.35
N SER A 11 -2.27 34.23 -16.24
CA SER A 11 -3.05 33.93 -15.04
C SER A 11 -3.91 32.66 -15.10
N SER A 12 -3.88 31.90 -16.21
CA SER A 12 -4.83 30.79 -16.45
C SER A 12 -4.25 29.38 -16.42
N LEU A 13 -2.99 29.18 -15.98
CA LEU A 13 -2.39 27.84 -15.88
C LEU A 13 -1.72 27.58 -14.54
N PHE A 14 -2.41 27.92 -13.45
CA PHE A 14 -2.20 27.24 -12.17
C PHE A 14 -3.47 26.46 -11.83
N PHE A 15 -3.78 25.44 -12.62
CA PHE A 15 -4.45 24.27 -12.07
C PHE A 15 -3.47 23.61 -11.12
N VAL A 16 -3.42 24.12 -9.89
CA VAL A 16 -3.02 23.33 -8.74
C VAL A 16 -4.00 22.17 -8.75
N HIS A 17 -3.63 21.07 -9.38
CA HIS A 17 -4.26 19.79 -9.12
C HIS A 17 -3.93 19.55 -7.66
N ALA A 18 -4.84 19.95 -6.77
CA ALA A 18 -4.90 19.41 -5.43
C ALA A 18 -4.96 17.90 -5.67
N SER A 19 -3.80 17.24 -5.55
CA SER A 19 -3.69 15.80 -5.70
C SER A 19 -4.68 15.24 -4.71
N GLU A 20 -5.82 14.76 -5.18
CA GLU A 20 -6.85 14.21 -4.32
C GLU A 20 -6.18 13.10 -3.52
N THR A 21 -6.17 13.28 -2.20
CA THR A 21 -5.64 12.28 -1.28
C THR A 21 -6.80 11.32 -1.02
N LEU A 22 -6.62 10.07 -1.44
CA LEU A 22 -7.62 9.03 -1.25
C LEU A 22 -7.38 8.39 0.11
N VAL A 23 -8.47 8.16 0.85
CA VAL A 23 -8.44 7.61 2.20
C VAL A 23 -8.93 6.17 2.18
N VAL A 24 -8.04 5.23 2.43
CA VAL A 24 -8.34 3.80 2.61
C VAL A 24 -8.51 3.54 4.10
N GLN A 25 -9.59 2.87 4.51
CA GLN A 25 -9.83 2.59 5.93
C GLN A 25 -10.25 1.14 6.15
N SER A 26 -9.53 0.43 7.00
CA SER A 26 -9.81 -0.95 7.34
C SER A 26 -9.80 -1.08 8.85
N LYS A 27 -10.93 -1.41 9.47
CA LYS A 27 -11.06 -1.63 10.93
C LYS A 27 -10.30 -0.60 11.79
N GLY A 28 -10.49 0.70 11.54
CA GLY A 28 -9.83 1.77 12.30
C GLY A 28 -8.44 2.19 11.79
N CYS A 29 -7.71 1.34 11.06
CA CYS A 29 -6.50 1.79 10.35
C CYS A 29 -6.88 2.64 9.14
N VAL A 30 -6.20 3.77 8.96
CA VAL A 30 -6.34 4.68 7.83
C VAL A 30 -5.03 4.77 7.06
N MET A 31 -5.10 4.68 5.73
CA MET A 31 -4.01 4.97 4.81
C MET A 31 -4.43 6.09 3.87
N GLU A 32 -3.69 7.19 3.92
CA GLU A 32 -3.78 8.28 2.96
C GLU A 32 -2.83 8.02 1.80
N VAL A 33 -3.37 7.84 0.60
CA VAL A 33 -2.58 7.63 -0.61
C VAL A 33 -2.79 8.76 -1.59
N LYS A 34 -1.73 9.13 -2.31
CA LYS A 34 -1.89 9.94 -3.51
C LYS A 34 -2.53 9.10 -4.60
N ASP A 35 -3.41 9.72 -5.39
CA ASP A 35 -3.98 9.08 -6.56
C ASP A 35 -2.90 8.42 -7.42
N SER A 36 -3.19 7.19 -7.88
CA SER A 36 -2.22 6.34 -8.58
C SER A 36 -2.88 5.65 -9.77
N PRO A 37 -2.36 5.86 -10.99
CA PRO A 37 -2.98 5.29 -12.19
C PRO A 37 -3.13 3.77 -12.14
N GLY A 38 -4.36 3.29 -12.38
CA GLY A 38 -4.69 1.87 -12.42
C GLY A 38 -4.99 1.24 -11.06
N ILE A 39 -4.99 2.04 -9.98
CA ILE A 39 -5.46 1.62 -8.66
C ILE A 39 -6.60 2.53 -8.24
N SER A 40 -7.70 1.90 -7.86
CA SER A 40 -8.87 2.58 -7.28
C SER A 40 -9.21 1.92 -5.96
N PHE A 41 -9.86 2.65 -5.06
CA PHE A 41 -10.22 2.14 -3.74
C PHE A 41 -11.73 2.15 -3.58
N PHE A 42 -12.25 1.11 -2.96
CA PHE A 42 -13.66 1.05 -2.57
C PHE A 42 -13.80 0.37 -1.22
N LYS A 43 -14.91 0.64 -0.54
CA LYS A 43 -15.31 -0.01 0.71
C LYS A 43 -16.57 -0.82 0.47
N THR A 44 -16.70 -1.95 1.15
CA THR A 44 -17.97 -2.66 1.25
C THR A 44 -18.85 -2.04 2.34
N ASP A 45 -20.13 -2.42 2.36
CA ASP A 45 -21.08 -2.00 3.39
C ASP A 45 -20.63 -2.42 4.81
N ASP A 46 -19.90 -3.54 4.92
CA ASP A 46 -19.30 -4.02 6.17
C ASP A 46 -18.00 -3.29 6.58
N GLY A 47 -17.65 -2.19 5.90
CA GLY A 47 -16.47 -1.38 6.22
C GLY A 47 -15.13 -2.01 5.83
N ILE A 48 -15.12 -3.01 4.93
CA ILE A 48 -13.90 -3.64 4.43
C ILE A 48 -13.37 -2.83 3.24
N SER A 49 -12.13 -2.38 3.33
CA SER A 49 -11.45 -1.67 2.22
C SER A 49 -10.76 -2.62 1.25
N PHE A 50 -10.88 -2.30 -0.03
CA PHE A 50 -10.21 -2.97 -1.12
C PHE A 50 -9.48 -1.98 -2.02
N ALA A 51 -8.27 -2.37 -2.44
CA ALA A 51 -7.60 -1.78 -3.59
C ALA A 51 -7.97 -2.60 -4.83
N LYS A 52 -8.67 -1.98 -5.78
CA LYS A 52 -8.94 -2.56 -7.10
C LYS A 52 -7.80 -2.19 -8.03
N TYR A 53 -7.00 -3.19 -8.39
CA TYR A 53 -5.90 -3.08 -9.34
C TYR A 53 -6.34 -3.54 -10.73
N LYS A 54 -6.08 -2.72 -11.76
CA LYS A 54 -6.30 -3.07 -13.16
C LYS A 54 -4.98 -3.41 -13.84
N TYR A 55 -4.86 -4.64 -14.31
CA TYR A 55 -3.73 -5.11 -15.10
C TYR A 55 -3.72 -4.47 -16.49
N LYS A 56 -2.56 -4.47 -17.14
CA LYS A 56 -2.39 -3.90 -18.49
C LYS A 56 -3.25 -4.61 -19.55
N ASP A 57 -3.51 -5.91 -19.35
CA ASP A 57 -4.34 -6.73 -20.23
C ASP A 57 -5.86 -6.54 -20.02
N GLY A 58 -6.25 -5.62 -19.12
CA GLY A 58 -7.64 -5.28 -18.84
C GLY A 58 -8.27 -6.08 -17.71
N ARG A 59 -7.64 -7.17 -17.24
CA ARG A 59 -8.10 -7.89 -16.03
C ARG A 59 -8.07 -6.96 -14.83
N SER A 60 -8.97 -7.19 -13.88
CA SER A 60 -9.00 -6.44 -12.61
C SER A 60 -9.03 -7.40 -11.43
N GLN A 61 -8.42 -6.98 -10.34
CA GLN A 61 -8.41 -7.76 -9.10
C GLN A 61 -8.61 -6.87 -7.89
N ASN A 62 -9.44 -7.35 -6.98
CA ASN A 62 -9.64 -6.72 -5.69
C ASN A 62 -8.63 -7.31 -4.70
N ILE A 63 -7.84 -6.43 -4.08
CA ILE A 63 -6.86 -6.77 -3.06
C ILE A 63 -7.42 -6.23 -1.76
N GLN A 64 -7.76 -7.14 -0.87
CA GLN A 64 -8.20 -6.77 0.46
C GLN A 64 -7.02 -6.14 1.19
N MET A 65 -7.28 -5.02 1.86
CA MET A 65 -6.32 -4.41 2.77
C MET A 65 -6.85 -4.63 4.19
N SER A 66 -6.13 -5.41 5.00
CA SER A 66 -6.54 -5.72 6.36
C SER A 66 -5.77 -4.88 7.36
N CYS A 67 -6.44 -4.56 8.46
CA CYS A 67 -5.85 -3.99 9.66
C CYS A 67 -5.95 -5.03 10.77
N ALA A 68 -4.87 -5.17 11.54
CA ALA A 68 -4.80 -6.04 12.70
C ALA A 68 -4.34 -5.24 13.91
N ALA A 69 -5.01 -5.44 15.05
CA ALA A 69 -4.62 -4.90 16.34
C ALA A 69 -3.49 -5.77 16.93
N MET A 70 -2.25 -5.41 16.61
CA MET A 70 -1.02 -6.04 17.10
C MET A 70 0.16 -5.10 16.92
N SER A 71 1.22 -5.30 17.71
CA SER A 71 2.44 -4.51 17.56
C SER A 71 3.11 -4.80 16.21
N PHE A 72 3.84 -3.81 15.68
CA PHE A 72 4.60 -4.00 14.44
C PHE A 72 5.64 -5.11 14.56
N THR A 73 6.29 -5.25 15.72
CA THR A 73 7.26 -6.32 15.97
C THR A 73 6.62 -7.70 15.90
N ASP A 74 5.44 -7.89 16.49
CA ASP A 74 4.72 -9.17 16.45
C ASP A 74 4.25 -9.50 15.03
N ALA A 75 3.76 -8.50 14.29
CA ALA A 75 3.38 -8.66 12.89
C ALA A 75 4.56 -9.11 12.01
N VAL A 76 5.75 -8.52 12.23
CA VAL A 76 6.97 -8.94 11.53
C VAL A 76 7.37 -10.37 11.92
N ALA A 77 7.33 -10.71 13.21
CA ALA A 77 7.70 -12.04 13.68
C ALA A 77 6.76 -13.16 13.17
N THR A 78 5.51 -12.84 12.87
CA THR A 78 4.53 -13.80 12.31
C THR A 78 4.65 -13.95 10.79
N GLY A 79 4.92 -12.87 10.07
CA GLY A 79 5.07 -12.89 8.61
C GLY A 79 6.45 -13.32 8.13
N PHE A 80 7.48 -13.17 8.98
CA PHE A 80 8.88 -13.26 8.57
C PHE A 80 9.75 -14.01 9.57
N VAL A 81 10.77 -14.68 9.06
CA VAL A 81 11.76 -15.46 9.81
C VAL A 81 13.11 -14.76 9.75
N GLN A 82 13.71 -14.51 10.92
CA GLN A 82 15.05 -13.97 11.00
C GLN A 82 16.08 -15.09 10.79
N GLU A 83 16.88 -14.98 9.74
CA GLU A 83 18.01 -15.88 9.46
C GLU A 83 19.35 -15.14 9.57
N ALA A 84 20.45 -15.90 9.55
CA ALA A 84 21.82 -15.36 9.68
C ALA A 84 22.17 -14.33 8.60
N ASP A 85 21.58 -14.47 7.40
CA ASP A 85 21.80 -13.59 6.27
C ASP A 85 20.71 -12.52 6.11
N GLY A 86 19.77 -12.41 7.06
CA GLY A 86 18.71 -11.41 7.09
C GLY A 86 17.31 -12.00 7.25
N LEU A 87 16.30 -11.13 7.12
CA LEU A 87 14.90 -11.49 7.28
C LEU A 87 14.35 -12.16 5.99
N LYS A 88 13.60 -13.25 6.12
CA LYS A 88 12.96 -14.02 5.03
C LYS A 88 11.48 -14.26 5.33
N ILE A 89 10.71 -14.76 4.37
CA ILE A 89 9.27 -15.01 4.56
C ILE A 89 9.03 -16.47 4.90
N GLY A 90 8.41 -16.71 6.05
CA GLY A 90 7.88 -18.01 6.50
C GLY A 90 8.89 -19.16 6.61
N THR A 91 8.72 -20.02 7.62
CA THR A 91 9.51 -21.26 7.70
C THR A 91 8.98 -22.30 6.71
N GLY A 92 9.87 -22.95 5.96
CA GLY A 92 9.50 -24.01 5.01
C GLY A 92 8.90 -23.52 3.69
N MET A 93 8.82 -22.21 3.48
CA MET A 93 8.49 -21.62 2.19
C MET A 93 9.75 -21.49 1.32
N GLN A 94 9.59 -21.39 0.00
CA GLN A 94 10.71 -21.08 -0.90
C GLN A 94 10.79 -19.55 -1.07
N PRO A 95 11.66 -18.83 -0.30
CA PRO A 95 11.80 -17.40 -0.46
C PRO A 95 12.41 -17.11 -1.84
N LEU A 96 11.75 -16.24 -2.60
CA LEU A 96 12.27 -15.78 -3.89
C LEU A 96 13.19 -14.57 -3.72
N SER A 97 13.02 -13.84 -2.61
CA SER A 97 13.90 -12.75 -2.19
C SER A 97 13.96 -12.67 -0.68
N LYS A 98 15.02 -12.05 -0.15
CA LYS A 98 15.03 -11.56 1.23
C LYS A 98 13.89 -10.55 1.42
N ALA A 99 13.33 -10.51 2.61
CA ALA A 99 12.42 -9.44 2.98
C ALA A 99 13.18 -8.11 2.91
N SER A 100 12.50 -7.09 2.43
CA SER A 100 13.06 -5.76 2.24
C SER A 100 12.33 -4.76 3.10
N HIS A 101 13.09 -3.96 3.83
CA HIS A 101 12.54 -2.83 4.57
C HIS A 101 12.07 -1.76 3.58
N ILE A 102 10.88 -1.21 3.83
CA ILE A 102 10.29 -0.11 3.08
C ILE A 102 9.81 0.95 4.06
N SER A 103 9.82 2.20 3.64
CA SER A 103 9.34 3.30 4.47
C SER A 103 8.75 4.42 3.62
N GLY A 104 7.90 5.21 4.27
CA GLY A 104 7.42 6.50 3.78
C GLY A 104 7.71 7.59 4.82
N THR A 105 7.02 8.73 4.69
CA THR A 105 7.30 9.90 5.54
C THR A 105 7.07 9.63 7.04
N ASN A 106 6.04 8.86 7.39
CA ASN A 106 5.62 8.65 8.79
C ASN A 106 5.33 7.16 9.10
N TRP A 107 5.85 6.24 8.30
CA TRP A 107 5.59 4.82 8.50
C TRP A 107 6.76 3.98 7.97
N SER A 108 6.87 2.77 8.50
CA SER A 108 7.85 1.77 8.10
C SER A 108 7.19 0.40 7.95
N GLY A 109 7.82 -0.49 7.19
CA GLY A 109 7.27 -1.79 6.87
C GLY A 109 8.29 -2.76 6.30
N TRP A 110 7.85 -4.00 6.15
CA TRP A 110 8.59 -5.06 5.49
C TRP A 110 7.75 -5.66 4.37
N GLU A 111 8.40 -6.03 3.28
CA GLU A 111 7.77 -6.73 2.17
C GLU A 111 8.64 -7.87 1.64
N GLY A 112 8.03 -8.84 1.00
CA GLY A 112 8.77 -9.82 0.23
C GLY A 112 7.90 -10.68 -0.69
N ILE A 113 8.57 -11.54 -1.46
CA ILE A 113 7.94 -12.52 -2.33
C ILE A 113 8.44 -13.92 -1.99
N TYR A 114 7.52 -14.87 -1.96
CA TYR A 114 7.80 -16.28 -1.76
C TYR A 114 6.97 -17.14 -2.72
N TYR A 115 7.37 -18.40 -2.88
CA TYR A 115 6.59 -19.39 -3.59
C TYR A 115 6.05 -20.44 -2.60
N SER A 116 4.72 -20.61 -2.61
CA SER A 116 3.99 -21.64 -1.85
C SER A 116 2.80 -22.11 -2.70
N ASN A 117 3.02 -23.14 -3.53
CA ASN A 117 2.09 -23.63 -4.58
C ASN A 117 1.68 -22.58 -5.65
N SER A 118 1.96 -21.31 -5.41
CA SER A 118 1.78 -20.15 -6.27
C SER A 118 2.73 -19.04 -5.80
N TYR A 119 2.90 -17.99 -6.60
CA TYR A 119 3.72 -16.85 -6.20
C TYR A 119 2.91 -15.97 -5.27
N CYS A 120 3.50 -15.55 -4.15
CA CYS A 120 2.82 -14.75 -3.15
C CYS A 120 3.64 -13.53 -2.77
N PHE A 121 2.97 -12.39 -2.61
CA PHE A 121 3.52 -11.14 -2.12
C PHE A 121 2.90 -10.85 -0.75
N ASN A 122 3.76 -10.63 0.25
CA ASN A 122 3.34 -10.23 1.59
C ASN A 122 4.00 -8.91 1.98
N ALA A 123 3.23 -7.99 2.56
CA ALA A 123 3.73 -6.77 3.17
C ALA A 123 3.02 -6.46 4.49
N VAL A 124 3.79 -6.00 5.47
CA VAL A 124 3.30 -5.49 6.76
C VAL A 124 3.88 -4.11 7.01
N PHE A 125 3.06 -3.20 7.51
CA PHE A 125 3.51 -1.84 7.82
C PHE A 125 2.74 -1.24 9.00
N GLU A 126 3.46 -0.42 9.75
CA GLU A 126 2.96 0.24 10.96
C GLU A 126 1.80 1.17 10.65
N ALA A 127 0.78 1.15 11.50
CA ALA A 127 -0.40 2.02 11.41
C ALA A 127 -0.73 2.54 12.81
N GLY A 128 0.05 3.49 13.33
CA GLY A 128 -0.03 3.87 14.75
C GLY A 128 0.71 2.88 15.65
N ARG A 129 0.49 2.96 16.97
CA ARG A 129 1.34 2.26 17.96
C ARG A 129 1.16 0.73 17.98
N ASP A 130 -0.09 0.30 18.00
CA ASP A 130 -0.47 -1.10 18.26
C ASP A 130 -1.35 -1.68 17.15
N HIS A 131 -1.27 -1.12 15.94
CA HIS A 131 -2.00 -1.59 14.77
C HIS A 131 -1.09 -1.64 13.55
N VAL A 132 -1.35 -2.62 12.69
CA VAL A 132 -0.62 -2.80 11.43
C VAL A 132 -1.60 -2.99 10.29
N PHE A 133 -1.19 -2.51 9.12
CA PHE A 133 -1.79 -2.94 7.87
C PHE A 133 -1.04 -4.16 7.33
N MET A 134 -1.81 -5.11 6.81
CA MET A 134 -1.28 -6.30 6.15
C MET A 134 -1.84 -6.40 4.73
N ILE A 135 -0.97 -6.81 3.81
CA ILE A 135 -1.32 -7.07 2.43
C ILE A 135 -0.72 -8.41 2.06
N ASP A 136 -1.56 -9.37 1.72
CA ASP A 136 -1.12 -10.66 1.18
C ASP A 136 -1.88 -10.95 -0.11
N LYS A 137 -1.16 -11.43 -1.12
CA LYS A 137 -1.76 -11.87 -2.37
C LYS A 137 -0.94 -12.94 -3.06
N CYS A 138 -1.63 -14.00 -3.49
CA CYS A 138 -1.05 -15.05 -4.34
C CYS A 138 -1.63 -15.08 -5.75
N GLY A 139 -0.84 -15.55 -6.72
CA GLY A 139 -1.19 -15.62 -8.14
C GLY A 139 -0.06 -16.18 -9.01
N ASN A 140 -0.14 -15.93 -10.32
CA ASN A 140 0.98 -16.24 -11.21
C ASN A 140 2.13 -15.23 -11.03
N GLU A 141 3.33 -15.63 -11.45
CA GLU A 141 4.55 -14.85 -11.22
C GLU A 141 4.49 -13.43 -11.81
N GLU A 142 4.00 -13.29 -13.05
CA GLU A 142 3.95 -12.01 -13.75
C GLU A 142 3.00 -11.03 -13.07
N ASP A 143 1.83 -11.51 -12.66
CA ASP A 143 0.82 -10.72 -11.97
C ASP A 143 1.33 -10.25 -10.61
N ILE A 144 2.00 -11.12 -9.85
CA ILE A 144 2.57 -10.78 -8.54
C ILE A 144 3.71 -9.77 -8.66
N LYS A 145 4.59 -9.93 -9.66
CA LYS A 145 5.64 -8.94 -9.94
C LYS A 145 5.05 -7.57 -10.29
N ALA A 146 4.03 -7.54 -11.14
CA ALA A 146 3.36 -6.29 -11.52
C ALA A 146 2.64 -5.64 -10.33
N LEU A 147 1.93 -6.45 -9.53
CA LEU A 147 1.22 -6.00 -8.36
C LEU A 147 2.17 -5.41 -7.31
N ARG A 148 3.22 -6.15 -6.92
CA ARG A 148 4.24 -5.69 -5.97
C ARG A 148 4.78 -4.33 -6.37
N LYS A 149 5.22 -4.17 -7.62
CA LYS A 149 5.81 -2.90 -8.09
C LYS A 149 4.84 -1.73 -7.90
N ARG A 150 3.55 -1.94 -8.16
CA ARG A 150 2.53 -0.89 -8.04
C ARG A 150 2.15 -0.61 -6.60
N MET A 151 1.95 -1.63 -5.78
CA MET A 151 1.68 -1.48 -4.35
C MET A 151 2.83 -0.76 -3.65
N LEU A 152 4.08 -1.11 -3.92
CA LEU A 152 5.23 -0.43 -3.32
C LEU A 152 5.31 1.05 -3.68
N LEU A 153 4.99 1.42 -4.93
CA LEU A 153 4.96 2.83 -5.34
C LEU A 153 3.88 3.61 -4.59
N LEU A 154 2.69 3.02 -4.45
CA LEU A 154 1.60 3.58 -3.65
C LEU A 154 2.01 3.76 -2.19
N LEU A 155 2.49 2.68 -1.57
CA LEU A 155 2.81 2.64 -0.16
C LEU A 155 3.88 3.67 0.18
N LYS A 156 4.99 3.74 -0.58
CA LYS A 156 6.07 4.73 -0.36
C LYS A 156 5.58 6.18 -0.35
N GLY A 157 4.50 6.48 -1.06
CA GLY A 157 3.88 7.81 -1.09
C GLY A 157 2.78 8.02 -0.05
N SER A 158 2.44 7.01 0.75
CA SER A 158 1.32 7.01 1.67
C SER A 158 1.70 7.48 3.08
N LYS A 159 0.69 7.80 3.88
CA LYS A 159 0.77 7.93 5.34
C LYS A 159 -0.22 6.95 5.97
N THR A 160 0.14 6.36 7.09
CA THR A 160 -0.72 5.43 7.83
C THR A 160 -0.87 5.86 9.27
N TYR A 161 -2.06 5.65 9.84
CA TYR A 161 -2.36 5.88 11.24
C TYR A 161 -3.56 5.05 11.68
N HIS A 162 -3.69 4.84 12.98
CA HIS A 162 -4.89 4.26 13.59
C HIS A 162 -5.79 5.39 14.09
N VAL A 163 -7.09 5.26 13.87
CA VAL A 163 -8.11 6.13 14.46
C VAL A 163 -8.82 5.32 15.52
N GLU A 164 -8.63 5.70 16.78
CA GLU A 164 -9.46 5.19 17.87
C GLU A 164 -10.91 5.61 17.60
N SER A 165 -11.81 4.64 17.50
CA SER A 165 -13.23 4.95 17.54
C SER A 165 -13.49 5.55 18.91
N GLY A 166 -13.75 6.85 18.97
CA GLY A 166 -14.25 7.47 20.20
C GLY A 166 -15.49 6.70 20.64
N ASP A 167 -15.51 6.29 21.91
CA ASP A 167 -16.66 5.61 22.51
C ASP A 167 -17.91 6.48 22.28
N GLU A 168 -18.80 6.04 21.40
CA GLU A 168 -20.20 6.50 21.34
C GLU A 168 -21.05 5.67 22.30
#